data_AF-A0A959ZUD2-F1
#
_entry.id   AF-A0A959ZUD2-F1
#
_cell.length_a   1.000
_cell.length_b   1.000
_cell.length_c   1.000
_cell.angle_alpha   90.00
_cell.angle_beta   90.00
_cell.angle_gamma   90.00
#
_symmetry.space_group_name_H-M   'P 1'
#
loop_
_entity.id
_entity.type
_entity.pdbx_description
1 polymer ?
#
loop_
_entity_poly.entity_id
_entity_poly.type
_entity_poly.pdbx_seq_one_letter_code
_entity_poly.pdbx_strand_id
1 'polypeptide(L)'
;MASPHLTIHTPLRRRIEQVLAATPGGLDWRTLADELARRAVAAQRPIPDRAEVVRALGGLIVEGRVDERAGRFVLRTVSDGWGRAAA
;
A
#
# COMPACT_ATOMS: atom_id res chain seq x y z
N MET A 1 -31.73 -4.25 -5.65
CA MET A 1 -31.20 -3.20 -4.75
C MET A 1 -29.80 -3.61 -4.32
N ALA A 2 -28.76 -3.14 -5.03
CA ALA A 2 -27.38 -3.50 -4.72
C ALA A 2 -26.82 -2.58 -3.64
N SER A 3 -26.28 -3.15 -2.56
CA SER A 3 -25.67 -2.44 -1.45
C SER A 3 -24.44 -1.62 -1.91
N PRO A 4 -24.37 -0.30 -1.66
CA PRO A 4 -23.31 0.56 -2.21
C PRO A 4 -21.98 0.51 -1.43
N HIS A 5 -21.80 -0.40 -0.48
CA HIS A 5 -20.71 -0.32 0.51
C HIS A 5 -19.42 -1.09 0.19
N LEU A 6 -19.30 -1.72 -0.99
CA LEU A 6 -18.19 -2.66 -1.26
C LEU A 6 -17.19 -2.26 -2.36
N THR A 7 -17.23 -1.05 -2.92
CA THR A 7 -16.46 -0.78 -4.16
C THR A 7 -15.80 0.60 -4.26
N ILE A 8 -15.39 1.24 -3.14
CA ILE A 8 -14.73 2.57 -3.20
C ILE A 8 -13.46 2.67 -2.33
N HIS A 9 -12.74 1.56 -2.11
CA HIS A 9 -11.45 1.58 -1.39
C HIS A 9 -10.24 1.15 -2.23
N THR A 10 -10.40 1.01 -3.55
CA THR A 10 -9.46 0.26 -4.40
C THR A 10 -8.34 1.07 -5.07
N PRO A 11 -8.47 2.38 -5.43
CA PRO A 11 -7.42 3.09 -6.16
C PRO A 11 -6.19 3.46 -5.32
N LEU A 12 -6.37 4.04 -4.12
CA LEU A 12 -5.26 4.51 -3.29
C LEU A 12 -4.43 3.35 -2.74
N ARG A 13 -5.10 2.27 -2.32
CA ARG A 13 -4.44 1.06 -1.84
C ARG A 13 -3.53 0.46 -2.93
N ARG A 14 -4.05 0.27 -4.14
CA ARG A 14 -3.24 -0.18 -5.29
C ARG A 14 -2.07 0.75 -5.59
N ARG A 15 -2.26 2.07 -5.48
CA ARG A 15 -1.19 3.04 -5.67
C ARG A 15 -0.09 2.91 -4.62
N ILE A 16 -0.44 2.72 -3.35
CA ILE A 16 0.53 2.45 -2.27
C ILE A 16 1.35 1.20 -2.60
N GLU A 17 0.67 0.11 -2.98
CA GLU A 17 1.34 -1.13 -3.33
C GLU A 17 2.26 -0.99 -4.55
N GLN A 18 1.85 -0.25 -5.58
CA GLN A 18 2.68 0.05 -6.75
C GLN A 18 3.92 0.88 -6.40
N VAL A 19 3.79 1.82 -5.47
CA VAL A 19 4.93 2.62 -4.98
C VAL A 19 5.90 1.71 -4.22
N LEU A 20 5.40 0.90 -3.29
CA LEU A 20 6.23 -0.01 -2.49
C LEU A 20 6.86 -1.13 -3.33
N ALA A 21 6.16 -1.65 -4.33
CA ALA A 21 6.69 -2.64 -5.27
C ALA A 21 7.86 -2.07 -6.10
N ALA A 22 7.86 -0.76 -6.38
CA ALA A 22 8.94 -0.08 -7.07
C ALA A 22 10.12 0.27 -6.14
N THR A 23 10.03 0.00 -4.84
CA THR A 23 11.09 0.30 -3.86
C THR A 23 11.30 -0.87 -2.90
N PRO A 24 12.16 -1.85 -3.26
CA PRO A 24 12.37 -3.08 -2.47
C PRO A 24 12.83 -2.84 -1.02
N GLY A 25 13.54 -1.74 -0.76
CA GLY A 25 13.97 -1.35 0.60
C GLY A 25 12.87 -0.66 1.43
N GLY A 26 11.66 -0.54 0.88
CA GLY A 26 10.56 0.18 1.50
C GLY A 26 10.77 1.68 1.57
N LEU A 27 9.74 2.38 2.04
CA LEU A 27 9.73 3.82 2.20
C LEU A 27 9.30 4.19 3.62
N ASP A 28 9.94 5.19 4.20
CA ASP A 28 9.37 5.85 5.39
C ASP A 28 8.07 6.60 5.02
N TRP A 29 7.34 7.03 6.05
CA TRP A 29 6.08 7.75 5.90
C TRP A 29 6.17 8.97 4.98
N ARG A 30 7.20 9.81 5.16
CA ARG A 30 7.33 11.07 4.43
C ARG A 30 7.61 10.80 2.97
N THR A 31 8.55 9.91 2.69
CA THR A 31 8.94 9.55 1.33
C THR A 31 7.80 8.86 0.59
N LEU A 32 7.02 8.00 1.26
CA LEU A 32 5.83 7.39 0.68
C LEU A 32 4.76 8.43 0.32
N ALA A 33 4.46 9.37 1.22
CA ALA A 33 3.48 10.42 0.98
C ALA A 33 3.92 11.35 -0.18
N ASP A 34 5.18 11.77 -0.19
CA ASP A 34 5.74 12.62 -1.24
C ASP A 34 5.68 11.92 -2.61
N GLU A 35 6.01 10.62 -2.67
CA GLU A 35 5.95 9.85 -3.90
C GLU A 35 4.51 9.67 -4.41
N LEU A 36 3.56 9.42 -3.51
CA LEU A 36 2.14 9.34 -3.86
C LEU A 36 1.62 10.67 -4.42
N ALA A 37 2.04 11.80 -3.85
CA ALA A 37 1.69 13.14 -4.32
C ALA A 37 2.30 13.43 -5.69
N ARG A 38 3.61 13.17 -5.88
CA ARG A 38 4.29 13.33 -7.18
C ARG A 38 3.59 12.54 -8.29
N ARG A 39 3.25 11.28 -8.03
CA ARG A 39 2.52 10.44 -9.00
C ARG A 39 1.10 10.92 -9.25
N ALA A 40 0.44 11.50 -8.25
CA ALA A 40 -0.89 12.11 -8.44
C ALA A 40 -0.80 13.28 -9.42
N VAL A 41 0.17 14.18 -9.22
CA VAL A 41 0.41 15.34 -10.10
C VAL A 41 0.71 14.88 -11.52
N ALA A 42 1.64 13.95 -11.70
CA ALA A 42 2.01 13.43 -13.03
C ALA A 42 0.81 12.76 -13.75
N ALA A 43 -0.08 12.12 -13.00
CA ALA A 43 -1.27 11.46 -13.54
C ALA A 43 -2.50 12.38 -13.63
N GLN A 44 -2.38 13.68 -13.29
CA GLN A 44 -3.51 14.63 -13.20
C GLN A 44 -4.65 14.10 -12.31
N ARG A 45 -4.30 13.50 -11.17
CA ARG A 45 -5.24 12.93 -10.18
C ARG A 45 -5.22 13.73 -8.89
N PRO A 46 -6.30 13.67 -8.09
CA PRO A 46 -6.30 14.22 -6.74
C PRO A 46 -5.15 13.66 -5.90
N ILE A 47 -4.45 14.58 -5.22
CA ILE A 47 -3.44 14.24 -4.22
C ILE A 47 -4.20 13.73 -2.99
N PRO A 48 -3.94 12.50 -2.53
CA PRO A 48 -4.61 11.97 -1.35
C PRO A 48 -4.16 12.75 -0.12
N ASP A 49 -5.08 13.01 0.80
CA ASP A 49 -4.75 13.63 2.06
C ASP A 49 -4.05 12.65 3.02
N ARG A 50 -3.49 13.18 4.11
CA ARG A 50 -2.78 12.37 5.11
C ARG A 50 -3.68 11.30 5.74
N ALA A 51 -4.92 11.62 6.08
CA ALA A 51 -5.83 10.69 6.74
C ALA A 51 -6.23 9.55 5.81
N GLU A 52 -6.43 9.82 4.52
CA GLU A 52 -6.70 8.83 3.48
C GLU A 52 -5.53 7.85 3.33
N VAL A 53 -4.29 8.37 3.25
CA VAL A 53 -3.09 7.53 3.13
C VAL A 53 -2.91 6.67 4.39
N VAL A 54 -3.05 7.24 5.59
CA VAL A 54 -2.97 6.49 6.86
C VAL A 54 -4.02 5.38 6.91
N ARG A 55 -5.28 5.69 6.57
CA ARG A 55 -6.36 4.69 6.58
C ARG A 55 -6.10 3.57 5.58
N ALA A 56 -5.68 3.91 4.37
CA ALA A 56 -5.40 2.93 3.31
C ALA A 56 -4.18 2.05 3.66
N LEU A 57 -3.11 2.66 4.17
CA LEU A 57 -1.90 1.96 4.59
C LEU A 57 -2.15 1.05 5.80
N GLY A 58 -2.87 1.53 6.81
CA GLY A 58 -3.27 0.74 7.97
C GLY A 58 -4.10 -0.48 7.58
N GLY A 59 -5.03 -0.33 6.62
CA GLY A 59 -5.77 -1.47 6.07
C GLY A 59 -4.88 -2.50 5.38
N LEU A 60 -3.86 -2.06 4.63
CA LEU A 60 -2.89 -2.98 4.01
C LEU A 60 -2.00 -3.70 5.03
N ILE A 61 -1.68 -3.06 6.16
CA ILE A 61 -0.92 -3.67 7.26
C ILE A 61 -1.77 -4.72 7.97
N VAL A 62 -3.02 -4.41 8.31
CA VAL A 62 -3.94 -5.35 8.95
C VAL A 62 -4.20 -6.58 8.07
N GLU A 63 -4.26 -6.41 6.76
CA GLU A 63 -4.39 -7.52 5.80
C GLU A 63 -3.07 -8.29 5.55
N GLY A 64 -1.97 -7.88 6.18
CA GLY A 64 -0.65 -8.53 6.01
C GLY A 64 -0.03 -8.32 4.63
N ARG A 65 -0.48 -7.32 3.86
CA ARG A 65 0.06 -7.01 2.52
C ARG A 65 1.27 -6.09 2.60
N VAL A 66 1.35 -5.27 3.64
CA VAL A 66 2.47 -4.37 3.93
C VAL A 66 2.96 -4.64 5.34
N ASP A 67 4.27 -4.76 5.52
CA ASP A 67 4.89 -4.78 6.84
C ASP A 67 5.56 -3.42 7.12
N GLU A 68 5.69 -3.08 8.40
CA GLU A 68 6.57 -2.01 8.86
C GLU A 68 7.85 -2.60 9.45
N ARG A 69 9.01 -2.24 8.88
CA ARG A 69 10.34 -2.73 9.31
C ARG A 69 11.27 -1.54 9.50
N ALA A 70 11.75 -1.35 10.73
CA ALA A 70 12.65 -0.24 11.08
C ALA A 70 12.15 1.14 10.61
N GLY A 71 10.84 1.41 10.76
CA GLY A 71 10.20 2.66 10.34
C GLY A 71 9.97 2.80 8.83
N ARG A 72 10.12 1.71 8.06
CA ARG A 72 9.89 1.68 6.61
C ARG A 72 8.75 0.72 6.28
N PHE A 73 7.87 1.13 5.39
CA PHE A 73 6.81 0.29 4.85
C PHE A 73 7.35 -0.51 3.68
N VAL A 74 7.19 -1.84 3.74
CA VAL A 74 7.63 -2.77 2.70
C VAL A 74 6.46 -3.64 2.25
N LEU A 75 6.38 -3.93 0.95
CA LEU A 75 5.39 -4.88 0.45
C LEU A 75 5.81 -6.29 0.92
N ARG A 76 4.87 -7.04 1.50
CA ARG A 76 5.13 -8.43 1.87
C ARG A 76 5.11 -9.28 0.60
N THR A 77 6.25 -9.81 0.19
CA THR A 77 6.32 -10.79 -0.89
C THR A 77 5.79 -12.14 -0.37
N VAL A 78 4.90 -12.78 -1.13
CA VAL A 78 4.27 -14.06 -0.76
C VAL A 78 5.25 -15.26 -0.83
N SER A 79 6.56 -15.01 -0.92
CA SER A 79 7.57 -16.05 -1.18
C SER A 79 7.86 -17.00 0.00
N ASP A 80 7.35 -16.76 1.20
CA ASP A 80 7.62 -17.63 2.36
C ASP A 80 6.41 -18.50 2.79
N GLY A 81 5.43 -18.70 1.90
CA GLY A 81 4.13 -19.29 2.22
C GLY A 81 3.82 -20.68 1.68
N TRP A 82 4.76 -21.37 1.01
CA TRP A 82 4.62 -22.79 0.71
C TRP A 82 5.69 -23.55 1.49
N GLY A 83 5.30 -23.93 2.71
CA GLY A 83 6.06 -24.85 3.52
C GLY A 83 6.43 -26.09 2.71
N ARG A 84 7.67 -26.52 2.89
CA ARG A 84 8.10 -27.88 2.59
C ARG A 84 7.09 -28.84 3.22
N ALA A 85 6.19 -29.38 2.41
CA ALA A 85 5.35 -30.51 2.75
C ALA A 85 5.74 -31.65 1.81
N ALA A 86 6.80 -32.37 2.18
CA ALA A 86 6.84 -33.83 2.16
C ALA A 86 8.20 -34.26 2.71
N ALA A 87 8.12 -35.11 3.72
CA ALA A 87 9.21 -35.88 4.28
C ALA A 87 9.78 -36.88 3.27
#